data_AF-A0A2M8K6V0-F1
#
_entry.id   AF-A0A2M8K6V0-F1
#
_cell.length_a   1.000
_cell.length_b   1.000
_cell.length_c   1.000
_cell.angle_alpha   90.00
_cell.angle_beta   90.00
_cell.angle_gamma   90.00
#
_symmetry.space_group_name_H-M   'P 1'
#
loop_
_entity.id
_entity.type
_entity.pdbx_description
1 polymer ?
#
loop_
_entity_poly.entity_id
_entity_poly.type
_entity_poly.pdbx_seq_one_letter_code
_entity_poly.pdbx_strand_id
1 'polypeptide(L)'
;MTTKDTNTIIRAMNNVDFMDFVESHDKNGRLEKACEAFFTEYHRTDAAANLTAISEQHLISIWRFFVAYMLGFAPYGFQMDAAFDNGCRQPWETDGLKKLITEQHELAISQFA
;
A
#
# COMPACT_ATOMS: atom_id res chain seq x y z
N MET A 1 10.33 -11.54 -4.17
CA MET A 1 10.33 -10.26 -3.43
C MET A 1 11.66 -10.13 -2.72
N THR A 2 12.43 -9.05 -2.93
CA THR A 2 13.68 -8.87 -2.19
C THR A 2 13.40 -8.28 -0.83
N THR A 3 14.24 -8.54 0.17
CA THR A 3 14.15 -7.97 1.53
C THR A 3 14.15 -6.43 1.55
N LYS A 4 14.60 -5.77 0.46
CA LYS A 4 14.58 -4.32 0.31
C LYS A 4 13.19 -3.77 -0.02
N ASP A 5 12.38 -4.47 -0.81
CA ASP A 5 11.07 -3.97 -1.23
C ASP A 5 10.06 -3.98 -0.05
N THR A 6 10.15 -4.96 0.84
CA THR A 6 9.34 -5.05 2.06
C THR A 6 9.65 -3.92 3.05
N ASN A 7 10.92 -3.53 3.19
CA ASN A 7 11.34 -2.46 4.10
C ASN A 7 10.85 -1.06 3.72
N THR A 8 10.66 -0.80 2.41
CA THR A 8 10.12 0.48 1.94
C THR A 8 8.64 0.63 2.31
N ILE A 9 7.86 -0.44 2.17
CA ILE A 9 6.45 -0.48 2.59
C ILE A 9 6.37 -0.26 4.11
N ILE A 10 7.22 -0.93 4.90
CA ILE A 10 7.30 -0.74 6.36
C ILE A 10 7.56 0.72 6.75
N ARG A 11 8.50 1.40 6.07
CA ARG A 11 8.81 2.82 6.36
C ARG A 11 7.67 3.75 5.99
N ALA A 12 7.03 3.52 4.86
CA ALA A 12 5.89 4.33 4.42
C ALA A 12 4.68 4.13 5.34
N MET A 13 4.49 2.94 5.90
CA MET A 13 3.35 2.64 6.78
C MET A 13 3.54 3.09 8.22
N ASN A 14 4.78 3.23 8.69
CA ASN A 14 5.11 3.94 9.93
C ASN A 14 5.09 5.48 9.78
N ASN A 15 4.74 5.99 8.60
CA ASN A 15 4.54 7.42 8.40
C ASN A 15 3.18 7.82 8.97
N VAL A 16 3.18 8.82 9.85
CA VAL A 16 1.95 9.39 10.44
C VAL A 16 0.97 9.82 9.34
N ASP A 17 1.45 10.43 8.26
CA ASP A 17 0.62 10.86 7.13
C ASP A 17 -0.07 9.69 6.42
N PHE A 18 0.56 8.51 6.40
CA PHE A 18 -0.04 7.30 5.85
C PHE A 18 -1.12 6.73 6.77
N MET A 19 -0.87 6.70 8.08
CA MET A 19 -1.85 6.21 9.05
C MET A 19 -3.07 7.13 9.12
N ASP A 20 -2.88 8.45 9.14
CA ASP A 20 -3.95 9.45 9.03
C ASP A 20 -4.77 9.25 7.74
N PHE A 21 -4.09 8.96 6.62
CA PHE A 21 -4.75 8.63 5.35
C PHE A 21 -5.57 7.35 5.42
N VAL A 22 -5.08 6.30 6.09
CA VAL A 22 -5.81 5.05 6.29
C VAL A 22 -7.04 5.31 7.15
N GLU A 23 -6.89 5.98 8.29
CA GLU A 23 -7.99 6.32 9.21
C GLU A 23 -9.08 7.14 8.52
N SER A 24 -8.71 8.10 7.67
CA SER A 24 -9.69 8.94 6.97
C SER A 24 -10.50 8.19 5.90
N HIS A 25 -10.05 7.01 5.47
CA HIS A 25 -10.67 6.24 4.37
C HIS A 25 -11.14 4.82 4.77
N ASP A 26 -10.68 4.28 5.90
CA ASP A 26 -11.17 3.01 6.47
C ASP A 26 -12.52 3.22 7.13
N LYS A 27 -13.57 2.79 6.44
CA LYS A 27 -14.96 2.96 6.89
C LYS A 27 -15.28 2.20 8.19
N ASN A 28 -14.48 1.20 8.57
CA ASN A 28 -14.84 0.25 9.62
C ASN A 28 -13.82 0.16 10.77
N GLY A 29 -12.70 0.89 10.71
CA GLY A 29 -11.61 0.83 11.71
C GLY A 29 -10.95 -0.55 11.84
N ARG A 30 -11.18 -1.46 10.89
CA ARG A 30 -10.62 -2.82 10.89
C ARG A 30 -9.31 -2.87 10.10
N LEU A 31 -9.17 -2.02 9.10
CA LEU A 31 -8.00 -1.92 8.27
C LEU A 31 -6.89 -1.15 8.99
N GLU A 32 -7.23 -0.09 9.73
CA GLU A 32 -6.32 0.59 10.67
C GLU A 32 -5.68 -0.41 11.64
N LYS A 33 -6.50 -1.19 12.36
CA LYS A 33 -6.03 -2.25 13.26
C LYS A 33 -5.25 -3.36 12.56
N ALA A 34 -5.62 -3.72 11.32
CA ALA A 34 -4.89 -4.72 10.55
C ALA A 34 -3.53 -4.19 10.07
N CYS A 35 -3.42 -2.92 9.73
CA CYS A 35 -2.16 -2.23 9.49
C CYS A 35 -1.34 -2.21 10.79
N GLU A 36 -1.87 -1.67 11.88
CA GLU A 36 -1.18 -1.66 13.17
C GLU A 36 -0.72 -3.07 13.59
N ALA A 37 -1.56 -4.10 13.47
CA ALA A 37 -1.21 -5.48 13.82
C ALA A 37 -0.16 -6.10 12.87
N PHE A 38 -0.27 -5.90 11.56
CA PHE A 38 0.72 -6.37 10.59
C PHE A 38 2.11 -5.76 10.88
N PHE A 39 2.17 -4.51 11.34
CA PHE A 39 3.42 -3.74 11.43
C PHE A 39 4.02 -3.62 12.84
N THR A 40 3.22 -3.62 13.91
CA THR A 40 3.71 -3.58 15.30
C THR A 40 4.51 -4.85 15.66
N GLU A 41 4.22 -5.99 15.02
CA GLU A 41 4.89 -7.27 15.28
C GLU A 41 6.01 -7.64 14.29
N TYR A 42 6.17 -6.93 13.16
CA TYR A 42 7.25 -7.18 12.19
C TYR A 42 8.65 -6.76 12.71
N HIS A 43 8.71 -6.08 13.86
CA HIS A 43 9.93 -5.78 14.60
C HIS A 43 10.41 -6.92 15.53
N ARG A 44 9.62 -7.99 15.73
CA ARG A 44 10.03 -9.16 16.53
C ARG A 44 9.91 -10.44 15.70
N THR A 45 11.00 -10.86 15.08
CA THR A 45 11.37 -12.24 14.66
C THR A 45 10.36 -13.18 13.94
N ASP A 46 9.07 -12.86 13.79
CA ASP A 46 8.04 -13.83 13.36
C ASP A 46 7.01 -13.27 12.36
N ALA A 47 7.46 -12.30 11.56
CA ALA A 47 6.79 -11.75 10.39
C ALA A 47 6.02 -12.77 9.53
N ALA A 48 6.59 -13.95 9.31
CA ALA A 48 6.03 -14.98 8.44
C ALA A 48 4.84 -15.72 9.07
N ALA A 49 4.84 -15.94 10.38
CA ALA A 49 3.72 -16.57 11.11
C ALA A 49 2.51 -15.62 11.22
N ASN A 50 2.76 -14.32 11.36
CA ASN A 50 1.69 -13.34 11.43
C ASN A 50 1.06 -13.02 10.06
N LEU A 51 1.86 -13.07 8.98
CA LEU A 51 1.36 -13.07 7.61
C LEU A 51 0.32 -14.17 7.35
N THR A 52 0.47 -15.35 7.97
CA THR A 52 -0.51 -16.44 7.87
C THR A 52 -1.79 -16.22 8.69
N ALA A 53 -1.78 -15.31 9.68
CA ALA A 53 -2.94 -14.98 10.49
C ALA A 53 -3.83 -13.90 9.85
N ILE A 54 -3.27 -13.08 8.96
CA ILE A 54 -4.03 -12.05 8.24
C ILE A 54 -4.67 -12.68 7.01
N SER A 55 -5.97 -12.44 6.82
CA SER A 55 -6.67 -12.89 5.63
C SER A 55 -6.10 -12.22 4.37
N GLU A 56 -6.05 -12.97 3.27
CA GLU A 56 -5.62 -12.46 1.97
C GLU A 56 -6.36 -11.17 1.55
N GLN A 57 -7.64 -11.09 1.88
CA GLN A 57 -8.47 -9.91 1.59
C GLN A 57 -8.01 -8.66 2.36
N HIS A 58 -7.56 -8.80 3.60
CA HIS A 58 -6.98 -7.69 4.35
C HIS A 58 -5.62 -7.30 3.78
N LEU A 59 -4.77 -8.26 3.38
CA LEU A 59 -3.50 -7.95 2.71
C LEU A 59 -3.69 -7.17 1.41
N ILE A 60 -4.65 -7.59 0.58
CA ILE A 60 -5.03 -6.86 -0.64
C ILE A 60 -5.50 -5.43 -0.32
N SER A 61 -6.29 -5.27 0.75
CA SER A 61 -6.80 -3.97 1.16
C SER A 61 -5.69 -3.05 1.67
N ILE A 62 -4.77 -3.58 2.48
CA ILE A 62 -3.57 -2.85 2.94
C ILE A 62 -2.74 -2.39 1.75
N TRP A 63 -2.49 -3.29 0.79
CA TRP A 63 -1.75 -2.96 -0.43
C TRP A 63 -2.44 -1.86 -1.24
N ARG A 64 -3.76 -1.94 -1.38
CA ARG A 64 -4.56 -0.93 -2.08
C ARG A 64 -4.41 0.45 -1.47
N PHE A 65 -4.45 0.55 -0.14
CA PHE A 65 -4.25 1.82 0.57
C PHE A 65 -2.82 2.34 0.42
N PHE A 66 -1.82 1.47 0.48
CA PHE A 66 -0.43 1.85 0.23
C PHE A 66 -0.23 2.45 -1.15
N VAL A 67 -0.74 1.80 -2.21
CA VAL A 67 -0.65 2.33 -3.58
C VAL A 67 -1.43 3.64 -3.71
N ALA A 68 -2.63 3.71 -3.14
CA ALA A 68 -3.44 4.92 -3.17
C ALA A 68 -2.72 6.11 -2.51
N TYR A 69 -2.09 5.90 -1.35
CA TYR A 69 -1.27 6.91 -0.69
C TYR A 69 -0.09 7.36 -1.54
N MET A 70 0.68 6.41 -2.09
CA MET A 70 1.85 6.72 -2.93
C MET A 70 1.48 7.52 -4.19
N LEU A 71 0.28 7.34 -4.72
CA LEU A 71 -0.21 8.00 -5.93
C LEU A 71 -1.12 9.21 -5.64
N GLY A 72 -1.47 9.48 -4.38
CA GLY A 72 -2.41 10.54 -4.01
C GLY A 72 -3.85 10.28 -4.47
N PHE A 73 -4.25 9.02 -4.60
CA PHE A 73 -5.59 8.61 -5.01
C PHE A 73 -6.49 8.28 -3.82
N ALA A 74 -7.80 8.32 -4.02
CA ALA A 74 -8.74 7.72 -3.08
C ALA A 74 -8.64 6.19 -3.15
N PRO A 75 -8.51 5.46 -2.02
CA PRO A 75 -8.34 4.01 -2.02
C PRO A 75 -9.46 3.28 -2.75
N TYR A 76 -10.70 3.75 -2.64
CA TYR A 76 -11.87 3.17 -3.30
C TYR A 76 -12.37 3.99 -4.50
N GLY A 77 -11.50 4.82 -5.06
CA GLY A 77 -11.80 5.64 -6.24
C GLY A 77 -11.54 4.91 -7.55
N PHE A 78 -12.16 5.40 -8.63
CA PHE A 78 -12.01 4.88 -9.98
C PHE A 78 -10.55 4.83 -10.45
N GLN A 79 -9.73 5.83 -10.10
CA GLN A 79 -8.30 5.86 -10.43
C GLN A 79 -7.54 4.70 -9.78
N MET A 80 -7.92 4.31 -8.57
CA MET A 80 -7.31 3.19 -7.86
C MET A 80 -7.77 1.84 -8.42
N ASP A 81 -9.03 1.72 -8.84
CA ASP A 81 -9.49 0.54 -9.59
C ASP A 81 -8.71 0.35 -10.89
N ALA A 82 -8.52 1.44 -11.65
CA ALA A 82 -7.70 1.41 -12.86
C ALA A 82 -6.22 1.07 -12.58
N ALA A 83 -5.64 1.56 -11.49
CA ALA A 83 -4.29 1.19 -11.07
C ALA A 83 -4.17 -0.30 -10.72
N PHE A 84 -5.18 -0.85 -10.04
CA PHE A 84 -5.25 -2.29 -9.77
C PHE A 84 -5.30 -3.09 -11.06
N ASP A 85 -6.18 -2.75 -11.98
CA ASP A 85 -6.33 -3.47 -13.26
C ASP A 85 -5.08 -3.37 -14.15
N ASN A 86 -4.29 -2.31 -14.03
CA ASN A 86 -3.08 -2.06 -14.83
C ASN A 86 -1.76 -2.46 -14.12
N GLY A 87 -1.77 -3.52 -13.33
CA GLY A 87 -0.53 -4.14 -12.80
C GLY A 87 -0.22 -3.85 -11.32
N CYS A 88 -1.21 -3.38 -10.55
CA CYS A 88 -1.13 -3.37 -9.08
C CYS A 88 -2.10 -4.39 -8.44
N ARG A 89 -2.75 -5.26 -9.23
CA ARG A 89 -3.74 -6.24 -8.76
C ARG A 89 -3.15 -7.26 -7.80
N GLN A 90 -1.91 -7.68 -8.05
CA GLN A 90 -1.21 -8.62 -7.18
C GLN A 90 -0.58 -7.86 -6.00
N PRO A 91 -0.75 -8.32 -4.75
CA PRO A 91 -0.29 -7.60 -3.55
C PRO A 91 1.23 -7.36 -3.47
N TRP A 92 2.01 -7.95 -4.37
CA TRP A 92 3.47 -7.94 -4.39
C TRP A 92 4.06 -7.56 -5.76
N GLU A 93 3.26 -7.02 -6.67
CA GLU A 93 3.72 -6.57 -8.00
C GLU A 93 4.46 -5.23 -7.90
N THR A 94 5.59 -5.25 -7.20
CA THR A 94 6.43 -4.09 -6.91
C THR A 94 7.00 -3.45 -8.17
N ASP A 95 7.28 -4.23 -9.21
CA ASP A 95 7.73 -3.70 -10.50
C ASP A 95 6.60 -2.97 -11.23
N GLY A 96 5.37 -3.48 -11.16
CA GLY A 96 4.18 -2.80 -11.67
C GLY A 96 3.92 -1.48 -10.95
N LEU A 97 4.04 -1.47 -9.61
CA LEU A 97 3.93 -0.25 -8.82
C LEU A 97 5.02 0.77 -9.16
N LYS A 98 6.29 0.36 -9.23
CA LYS A 98 7.41 1.24 -9.58
C LYS A 98 7.22 1.87 -10.95
N LYS A 99 6.81 1.06 -11.93
CA LYS A 99 6.49 1.53 -13.27
C LYS A 99 5.35 2.56 -13.24
N LEU A 100 4.26 2.26 -12.54
CA LEU A 100 3.10 3.16 -12.43
C LEU A 100 3.46 4.51 -11.77
N ILE A 101 4.22 4.50 -10.67
CA ILE A 101 4.71 5.73 -10.02
C ILE A 101 5.56 6.56 -10.98
N THR A 102 6.44 5.89 -11.74
CA THR A 102 7.32 6.56 -12.71
C THR A 102 6.52 7.23 -13.81
N GLU A 103 5.56 6.51 -14.41
CA GLU A 103 4.67 7.04 -15.45
C GLU A 103 3.84 8.24 -14.94
N GLN A 104 3.31 8.18 -13.72
CA GLN A 104 2.59 9.31 -13.11
C GLN A 104 3.49 10.51 -12.85
N HIS A 105 4.74 10.28 -12.44
CA HIS A 105 5.70 11.35 -12.23
C HIS A 105 6.10 12.04 -13.55
N GLU A 106 6.35 11.26 -14.60
CA GLU A 106 6.64 11.78 -15.94
C GLU A 106 5.45 12.56 -16.52
N LEU A 107 4.23 12.05 -16.35
CA LEU A 107 3.01 12.76 -16.73
C LEU A 107 2.88 14.10 -16.01
N ALA A 108 3.09 14.13 -14.69
CA ALA A 108 3.05 15.36 -13.92
C ALA A 108 4.08 16.38 -14.44
N ILE A 109 5.33 15.97 -14.67
CA ILE A 109 6.38 16.85 -15.21
C ILE A 109 5.98 17.40 -16.58
N SER A 110 5.45 16.56 -17.48
CA SER A 110 5.06 16.96 -18.84
C SER A 110 3.89 17.95 -18.88
N GLN A 111 3.03 17.98 -17.85
CA GLN A 111 1.92 18.93 -17.74
C GLN A 111 2.36 20.32 -17.26
N PHE A 112 3.58 20.43 -16.74
CA PHE A 112 4.18 21.70 -16.27
C PHE A 112 5.36 22.18 -17.14
N ALA A 113 5.65 21.50 -18.26
CA ALA A 113 6.68 21.85 -19.25
C ALA A 113 6.06 22.51 -20.48
#